data_AF-A0AA35XKH8-F1
#
_entry.id   AF-A0AA35XKH8-F1
#
_cell.length_a   1.000
_cell.length_b   1.000
_cell.length_c   1.000
_cell.angle_alpha   90.00
_cell.angle_beta   90.00
_cell.angle_gamma   90.00
#
_symmetry.space_group_name_H-M   'P 1'
#
loop_
_entity.id
_entity.type
_entity.pdbx_description
1 polymer ?
#
loop_
_entity_poly.entity_id
_entity_poly.type
_entity_poly.pdbx_seq_one_letter_code
_entity_poly.pdbx_strand_id
1 'polypeptide(L)'
;MAEGLGPAEAESREFAVIREHYSLLVKTISSNITYFAVKFYEKKFISYSSKRDITSILGVGEEVIADKLLEKALNNLSIARSKEKWFHVFTAIFRAECAYQDLADTMEEFYAGNKS
;
A
#
# COMPACT_ATOMS: atom_id res chain seq x y z
N MET A 1 -38.26 -2.16 11.01
CA MET A 1 -37.17 -2.83 10.28
C MET A 1 -37.04 -2.14 8.94
N ALA A 2 -36.15 -1.16 8.87
CA ALA A 2 -35.68 -0.54 7.64
C ALA A 2 -34.17 -0.45 7.84
N GLU A 3 -33.45 -1.36 7.19
CA GLU A 3 -32.00 -1.34 7.12
C GLU A 3 -31.59 -0.10 6.33
N GLY A 4 -31.39 1.01 7.05
CA GLY A 4 -30.59 2.12 6.55
C GLY A 4 -29.13 1.69 6.64
N LEU A 5 -28.56 1.29 5.50
CA LEU A 5 -27.12 1.17 5.31
C LEU A 5 -26.48 2.45 5.87
N GLY A 6 -25.68 2.30 6.93
CA GLY A 6 -24.88 3.40 7.46
C GLY A 6 -24.00 3.99 6.35
N PRO A 7 -23.62 5.27 6.45
CA PRO A 7 -22.82 5.92 5.42
C PRO A 7 -21.63 5.04 5.08
N ALA A 8 -21.54 4.62 3.82
CA ALA A 8 -20.34 4.00 3.27
C ALA A 8 -19.15 4.85 3.74
N GLU A 9 -18.25 4.22 4.51
CA GLU A 9 -17.15 4.89 5.20
C GLU A 9 -16.53 5.96 4.29
N ALA A 10 -16.53 7.21 4.75
CA ALA A 10 -15.77 8.26 4.10
C ALA A 10 -14.35 7.70 3.88
N GLU A 11 -13.98 7.50 2.62
CA GLU A 11 -12.70 6.91 2.27
C GLU A 11 -11.60 7.68 3.00
N SER A 12 -10.82 6.98 3.82
CA SER A 12 -9.83 7.67 4.62
C SER A 12 -8.82 8.33 3.69
N ARG A 13 -8.31 9.49 4.10
CA ARG A 13 -7.37 10.29 3.33
C ARG A 13 -6.16 9.48 2.84
N GLU A 14 -5.69 8.54 3.65
CA GLU A 14 -4.59 7.62 3.32
C GLU A 14 -4.95 6.70 2.14
N PHE A 15 -6.16 6.17 2.09
CA PHE A 15 -6.64 5.38 0.96
C PHE A 15 -6.72 6.23 -0.31
N ALA A 16 -7.22 7.46 -0.21
CA ALA A 16 -7.29 8.38 -1.34
C ALA A 16 -5.89 8.63 -1.95
N VAL A 17 -4.86 8.85 -1.11
CA VAL A 17 -3.49 9.04 -1.59
C VAL A 17 -2.96 7.80 -2.31
N ILE A 18 -3.16 6.62 -1.71
CA ILE A 18 -2.65 5.36 -2.28
C ILE A 18 -3.39 5.01 -3.58
N ARG A 19 -4.70 5.30 -3.66
CA ARG A 19 -5.48 5.09 -4.88
C ARG A 19 -5.05 6.03 -6.01
N GLU A 20 -4.81 7.30 -5.70
CA GLU A 20 -4.32 8.29 -6.67
C GLU A 20 -3.00 7.82 -7.31
N HIS A 21 -2.11 7.24 -6.51
CA HIS A 21 -0.80 6.78 -6.95
C HIS A 21 -0.74 5.28 -7.28
N TYR A 22 -1.88 4.59 -7.35
CA TYR A 22 -1.94 3.12 -7.34
C TYR A 22 -1.16 2.50 -8.51
N SER A 23 -1.38 2.97 -9.73
CA SER A 23 -0.70 2.44 -10.92
C SER A 23 0.83 2.63 -10.83
N LEU A 24 1.27 3.78 -10.31
CA LEU A 24 2.69 4.07 -10.15
C LEU A 24 3.31 3.23 -9.03
N LEU A 25 2.58 3.00 -7.94
CA LEU A 25 2.99 2.12 -6.86
C LEU A 25 3.14 0.67 -7.36
N VAL A 26 2.20 0.17 -8.15
CA VAL A 26 2.31 -1.19 -8.74
C VAL A 26 3.54 -1.31 -9.62
N LYS A 27 3.81 -0.33 -10.51
CA LYS A 27 5.02 -0.33 -11.34
C LYS A 27 6.31 -0.23 -10.53
N THR A 28 6.28 0.56 -9.46
CA THR A 28 7.44 0.72 -8.56
C THR A 28 7.71 -0.57 -7.82
N ILE A 29 6.67 -1.20 -7.27
CA ILE A 29 6.77 -2.47 -6.56
C ILE A 29 7.22 -3.58 -7.51
N SER A 30 6.70 -3.64 -8.73
CA SER A 30 7.09 -4.66 -9.71
C SER A 30 8.55 -4.54 -10.11
N SER A 31 9.09 -3.32 -10.22
CA SER A 31 10.50 -3.08 -10.55
C SER A 31 11.51 -3.66 -9.53
N ASN A 32 11.06 -3.95 -8.30
CA ASN A 32 11.90 -4.56 -7.26
C ASN A 32 11.07 -5.40 -6.28
N ILE A 33 10.39 -6.40 -6.82
CA ILE A 33 9.35 -7.13 -6.08
C ILE A 33 9.85 -7.85 -4.84
N THR A 34 11.08 -8.36 -4.88
CA THR A 34 11.69 -9.06 -3.75
C THR A 34 11.91 -8.11 -2.58
N TYR A 35 12.41 -6.90 -2.83
CA TYR A 35 12.59 -5.87 -1.81
C TYR A 35 11.25 -5.53 -1.13
N PHE A 36 10.23 -5.19 -1.91
CA PHE A 36 8.95 -4.77 -1.37
C PHE A 36 8.21 -5.90 -0.64
N ALA A 37 8.26 -7.13 -1.14
CA ALA A 37 7.69 -8.29 -0.44
C ALA A 37 8.38 -8.53 0.91
N VAL A 38 9.70 -8.34 1.01
CA VAL A 38 10.43 -8.42 2.28
C VAL A 38 10.03 -7.28 3.21
N LYS A 39 10.04 -6.03 2.75
CA LYS A 39 9.73 -4.87 3.60
C LYS A 39 8.29 -4.86 4.09
N PHE A 40 7.33 -5.23 3.23
CA PHE A 40 5.93 -5.34 3.61
C PHE A 40 5.74 -6.42 4.68
N TYR A 41 6.47 -7.54 4.60
CA TYR A 41 6.46 -8.55 5.64
C TYR A 41 7.09 -8.06 6.96
N GLU A 42 8.30 -7.49 6.91
CA GLU A 42 9.02 -6.96 8.08
C GLU A 42 8.18 -5.93 8.85
N LYS A 43 7.46 -5.08 8.11
CA LYS A 43 6.62 -4.02 8.67
C LYS A 43 5.16 -4.46 8.92
N LYS A 44 4.84 -5.74 8.75
CA LYS A 44 3.53 -6.36 9.00
C LYS A 44 2.38 -5.82 8.13
N PHE A 45 2.70 -5.37 6.92
CA PHE A 45 1.74 -5.02 5.86
C PHE A 45 1.16 -6.26 5.19
N ILE A 46 1.90 -7.37 5.21
CA ILE A 46 1.45 -8.68 4.75
C ILE A 46 1.91 -9.76 5.73
N SER A 47 1.23 -10.91 5.74
CA SER A 47 1.64 -12.06 6.55
C SER A 47 2.75 -12.87 5.86
N TYR A 48 3.39 -13.76 6.62
CA TYR A 48 4.39 -14.70 6.08
C TYR A 48 3.79 -15.63 5.01
N SER A 49 2.55 -16.10 5.21
CA SER A 49 1.84 -16.89 4.19
C SER A 49 1.64 -16.07 2.93
N SER A 50 1.13 -14.84 3.03
CA SER A 50 0.95 -13.96 1.87
C SER A 50 2.25 -13.69 1.12
N LYS A 51 3.37 -13.43 1.82
CA LYS A 51 4.68 -13.27 1.18
C LYS A 51 5.06 -14.51 0.37
N ARG A 52 4.96 -15.70 0.95
CA ARG A 52 5.31 -16.97 0.30
C ARG A 52 4.37 -17.32 -0.86
N ASP A 53 3.07 -17.14 -0.67
CA ASP A 53 2.04 -17.47 -1.67
C ASP A 53 2.13 -16.56 -2.89
N ILE A 54 2.48 -15.28 -2.70
CA ILE A 54 2.56 -14.29 -3.77
C ILE A 54 3.89 -14.43 -4.54
N THR A 55 5.00 -14.73 -3.84
CA THR A 55 6.32 -14.94 -4.48
C THR A 55 6.51 -16.32 -5.10
N SER A 56 5.66 -17.30 -4.78
CA SER A 56 5.74 -18.68 -5.32
C SER A 56 5.01 -18.88 -6.65
N ILE A 57 4.31 -17.85 -7.15
CA ILE A 57 3.48 -17.98 -8.36
C ILE A 57 4.37 -17.94 -9.61
N LEU A 58 4.82 -19.12 -10.05
CA LEU A 58 5.55 -19.27 -11.32
C LEU A 58 4.66 -18.90 -12.51
N GLY A 59 5.19 -18.10 -13.44
CA GLY A 59 4.51 -17.71 -14.67
C GLY A 59 3.52 -16.53 -14.56
N VAL A 60 3.42 -15.91 -13.39
CA VAL A 60 2.65 -14.67 -13.21
C VAL A 60 3.57 -13.46 -13.29
N GLY A 61 3.18 -12.46 -14.08
CA GLY A 61 3.98 -11.25 -14.28
C GLY A 61 4.15 -10.45 -12.98
N GLU A 62 5.31 -9.80 -12.83
CA GLU A 62 5.70 -9.05 -11.63
C GLU A 62 4.68 -7.95 -11.29
N GLU A 63 4.05 -7.31 -12.28
CA GLU A 63 2.98 -6.33 -12.04
C GLU A 63 1.76 -6.94 -11.33
N VAL A 64 1.36 -8.17 -11.67
CA VAL A 64 0.24 -8.85 -11.02
C VAL A 64 0.60 -9.25 -9.59
N ILE A 65 1.85 -9.65 -9.37
CA ILE A 65 2.35 -9.96 -8.03
C ILE A 65 2.40 -8.67 -7.19
N ALA A 66 2.85 -7.56 -7.78
CA ALA A 66 2.92 -6.25 -7.14
C ALA A 66 1.53 -5.70 -6.77
N ASP A 67 0.57 -5.82 -7.68
CA ASP A 67 -0.83 -5.49 -7.47
C ASP A 67 -1.39 -6.26 -6.27
N LYS A 68 -1.21 -7.59 -6.23
CA LYS A 68 -1.64 -8.41 -5.10
C LYS A 68 -0.96 -8.05 -3.78
N LEU A 69 0.33 -7.70 -3.80
CA LEU A 69 1.04 -7.23 -2.60
C LEU A 69 0.41 -5.95 -2.07
N LEU A 70 0.11 -5.00 -2.97
CA LEU A 70 -0.50 -3.72 -2.62
C LEU A 70 -1.94 -3.88 -2.12
N GLU A 71 -2.76 -4.72 -2.77
CA GLU A 71 -4.11 -5.06 -2.31
C GLU A 71 -4.09 -5.66 -0.90
N LYS A 72 -3.16 -6.57 -0.61
CA LYS A 72 -3.04 -7.17 0.72
C LYS A 72 -2.61 -6.15 1.77
N ALA A 73 -1.70 -5.24 1.42
CA ALA A 73 -1.33 -4.12 2.28
C ALA A 73 -2.56 -3.24 2.59
N LEU A 74 -3.31 -2.83 1.56
CA LEU A 74 -4.51 -2.00 1.71
C LEU A 74 -5.61 -2.66 2.55
N ASN A 75 -5.81 -3.96 2.41
CA ASN A 75 -6.73 -4.71 3.28
C ASN A 75 -6.30 -4.68 4.75
N ASN A 76 -5.00 -4.60 5.05
CA ASN A 76 -4.54 -4.42 6.43
C ASN A 76 -4.66 -2.96 6.91
N LEU A 77 -4.58 -1.98 6.00
CA LEU A 77 -4.87 -0.58 6.32
C LEU A 77 -6.33 -0.36 6.74
N SER A 78 -7.29 -1.06 6.13
CA SER A 78 -8.73 -0.87 6.44
C SER A 78 -9.06 -1.19 7.90
N ILE A 79 -8.36 -2.20 8.46
CA ILE A 79 -8.50 -2.64 9.84
C ILE A 79 -7.42 -2.09 10.79
N ALA A 80 -6.52 -1.23 10.30
CA ALA A 80 -5.45 -0.67 11.12
C ALA A 80 -6.02 0.27 12.20
N ARG A 81 -5.49 0.17 13.43
CA ARG A 81 -5.88 1.04 14.56
C ARG A 81 -5.56 2.52 14.32
N SER A 82 -4.52 2.81 13.54
CA SER A 82 -4.13 4.17 13.15
C SER A 82 -3.71 4.15 11.69
N LYS A 83 -4.58 4.68 10.81
CA LYS A 83 -4.35 4.74 9.37
C LYS A 83 -3.21 5.70 9.02
N GLU A 84 -3.17 6.86 9.65
CA GLU A 84 -2.07 7.84 9.53
C GLU A 84 -0.70 7.23 9.84
N LYS A 85 -0.55 6.57 11.00
CA LYS A 85 0.73 5.93 11.36
C LYS A 85 1.09 4.83 10.36
N TRP A 86 0.11 4.05 9.92
CA TRP A 86 0.33 3.01 8.91
C TRP A 86 0.83 3.63 7.60
N PHE A 87 0.23 4.72 7.16
CA PHE A 87 0.60 5.45 5.95
C PHE A 87 2.02 5.99 6.01
N HIS A 88 2.43 6.64 7.10
CA HIS A 88 3.81 7.12 7.24
C HIS A 88 4.85 5.98 7.28
N VAL A 89 4.47 4.81 7.81
CA VAL A 89 5.36 3.63 7.73
C VAL A 89 5.40 3.09 6.31
N PHE A 90 4.29 3.14 5.57
CA PHE A 90 4.22 2.74 4.17
C PHE A 90 5.14 3.60 3.30
N THR A 91 4.98 4.92 3.34
CA THR A 91 5.80 5.88 2.57
C THR A 91 7.28 5.78 2.92
N ALA A 92 7.61 5.52 4.20
CA ALA A 92 8.99 5.32 4.64
C ALA A 92 9.67 4.10 3.98
N ILE A 93 8.93 3.08 3.54
CA ILE A 93 9.51 1.93 2.80
C ILE A 93 10.04 2.37 1.43
N PHE A 94 9.31 3.26 0.76
CA PHE A 94 9.70 3.83 -0.53
C PHE A 94 10.85 4.83 -0.32
N ARG A 95 10.73 5.73 0.66
CA ARG A 95 11.78 6.73 0.97
C ARG A 95 13.12 6.11 1.36
N ALA A 96 13.14 4.88 1.86
CA ALA A 96 14.37 4.18 2.22
C ALA A 96 15.27 3.87 1.02
N GLU A 97 14.73 3.83 -0.20
CA GLU A 97 15.48 3.65 -1.42
C GLU A 97 15.51 4.97 -2.20
N CYS A 98 16.71 5.45 -2.53
CA CYS A 98 16.90 6.71 -3.25
C CYS A 98 16.08 6.77 -4.56
N ALA A 99 15.96 5.65 -5.26
CA ALA A 99 15.20 5.53 -6.50
C ALA A 99 13.69 5.79 -6.36
N TYR A 100 13.14 5.74 -5.15
CA TYR A 100 11.70 5.90 -4.90
C TYR A 100 11.39 7.06 -3.95
N GLN A 101 12.39 7.89 -3.63
CA GLN A 101 12.25 9.02 -2.72
C GLN A 101 11.24 10.04 -3.25
N ASP A 102 11.30 10.40 -4.53
CA ASP A 102 10.38 11.36 -5.15
C ASP A 102 8.92 10.90 -5.06
N LEU A 103 8.65 9.60 -5.23
CA LEU A 103 7.31 9.03 -5.08
C LEU A 103 6.84 9.14 -3.63
N ALA A 104 7.70 8.80 -2.67
CA ALA A 104 7.37 8.89 -1.25
C ALA A 104 7.08 10.34 -0.84
N ASP A 105 7.87 11.29 -1.34
CA ASP A 105 7.70 12.72 -1.07
C ASP A 105 6.41 13.25 -1.71
N THR A 106 6.12 12.88 -2.96
CA THR A 106 4.85 13.22 -3.64
C THR A 106 3.64 12.71 -2.86
N MET A 107 3.68 11.47 -2.37
CA MET A 107 2.60 10.90 -1.58
C MET A 107 2.40 11.65 -0.25
N GLU A 108 3.48 12.01 0.43
CA GLU A 108 3.43 12.78 1.68
C GLU A 108 2.95 14.22 1.45
N GLU A 109 3.32 14.85 0.34
CA GLU A 109 2.84 16.17 -0.06
C GLU A 109 1.34 16.16 -0.37
N PHE A 110 0.85 15.15 -1.10
CA PHE A 110 -0.58 14.97 -1.33
C PHE A 110 -1.33 14.69 -0.01
N TYR A 111 -0.72 13.87 0.86
CA TYR A 111 -1.16 13.66 2.24
C TYR A 111 -0.92 14.88 3.15
N ALA A 112 -0.27 15.96 2.72
CA ALA A 112 -0.22 17.21 3.45
C ALA A 112 -1.27 18.18 2.92
N GLY A 113 -1.44 18.26 1.59
CA GLY A 113 -2.36 19.15 0.88
C GLY A 113 -3.84 18.89 1.13
N ASN A 114 -4.26 17.63 1.32
CA ASN A 114 -5.65 17.29 1.67
C ASN A 114 -6.07 17.66 3.13
N LYS A 115 -5.42 18.64 3.78
CA LYS A 115 -5.75 19.13 5.15
C LYS A 115 -6.67 20.36 5.13
N SER A 116 -7.05 20.83 3.94
CA SER A 116 -7.76 22.09 3.76
C SER A 116 -9.28 21.93 3.74
#